data_AF-A0A6P1E6R9-F1
#
_entry.id   AF-A0A6P1E6R9-F1
#
_cell.length_a   1.000
_cell.length_b   1.000
_cell.length_c   1.000
_cell.angle_alpha   90.00
_cell.angle_beta   90.00
_cell.angle_gamma   90.00
#
_symmetry.space_group_name_H-M   'P 1'
#
loop_
_entity.id
_entity.type
_entity.pdbx_description
1 polymer ?
#
loop_
_entity_poly.entity_id
_entity_poly.type
_entity_poly.pdbx_seq_one_letter_code
_entity_poly.pdbx_strand_id
1 'polypeptide(L)'
;MANKVTHDKTYSTKVSQEVGNKAEAYLAQYDISVSDYLSDALTKAANHEVKIINYLDTPEALEAKREAEAGEGKTYDSLEELWKDLND
;
A
#
# COMPACT_ATOMS: atom_id res chain seq x y z
N MET A 1 -8.56 -28.67 -29.83
CA MET A 1 -7.72 -27.59 -29.25
C MET A 1 -8.65 -26.42 -29.00
N ALA A 2 -8.96 -26.12 -27.74
CA ALA A 2 -9.90 -25.04 -27.43
C ALA A 2 -9.19 -23.70 -27.66
N ASN A 3 -9.72 -22.88 -28.57
CA ASN A 3 -9.32 -21.48 -28.69
C ASN A 3 -9.72 -20.79 -27.39
N LYS A 4 -8.74 -20.55 -26.51
CA LYS A 4 -8.94 -19.75 -25.31
C LYS A 4 -9.10 -18.30 -25.78
N VAL A 5 -10.35 -17.85 -25.94
CA VAL A 5 -10.64 -16.44 -26.22
C VAL A 5 -10.12 -15.66 -25.03
N THR A 6 -9.12 -14.82 -25.28
CA THR A 6 -8.52 -13.97 -24.25
C THR A 6 -9.27 -12.66 -24.33
N HIS A 7 -10.03 -12.31 -23.28
CA HIS A 7 -10.76 -11.05 -23.21
C HIS A 7 -9.93 -10.04 -22.45
N ASP A 8 -9.81 -8.83 -23.00
CA ASP A 8 -9.21 -7.70 -22.30
C ASP A 8 -10.05 -7.37 -21.05
N LYS A 9 -9.37 -7.04 -19.96
CA LYS A 9 -10.00 -6.64 -18.70
C LYS A 9 -9.54 -5.26 -18.29
N THR A 10 -10.49 -4.32 -18.18
CA THR A 10 -10.23 -2.95 -17.73
C THR A 10 -10.31 -2.85 -16.21
N TYR A 11 -9.31 -2.24 -15.60
CA TYR A 11 -9.31 -1.84 -14.19
C TYR A 11 -9.40 -0.32 -14.09
N SER A 12 -10.21 0.18 -13.15
CA SER A 12 -10.36 1.61 -12.90
C SER A 12 -10.29 1.88 -11.40
N THR A 13 -9.54 2.91 -11.02
CA THR A 13 -9.39 3.36 -9.64
C THR A 13 -9.36 4.88 -9.59
N LYS A 14 -9.65 5.44 -8.42
CA LYS A 14 -9.59 6.88 -8.16
C LYS A 14 -8.34 7.18 -7.34
N VAL A 15 -7.62 8.22 -7.75
CA VAL A 15 -6.50 8.80 -7.00
C VAL A 15 -6.70 10.31 -6.91
N SER A 16 -6.05 10.96 -5.94
CA SER A 16 -6.07 12.42 -5.90
C SER A 16 -5.34 12.98 -7.12
N GLN A 17 -5.77 14.15 -7.58
CA GLN A 17 -5.15 14.81 -8.73
C GLN A 17 -3.65 15.06 -8.50
N GLU A 18 -3.26 15.46 -7.29
CA GLU A 18 -1.86 15.68 -6.95
C GLU A 18 -1.01 14.40 -7.08
N VAL A 19 -1.51 13.27 -6.59
CA VAL A 19 -0.80 11.98 -6.67
C VAL A 19 -0.69 11.53 -8.13
N GLY A 20 -1.77 11.67 -8.91
CA GLY A 20 -1.76 11.38 -10.34
C GLY A 20 -0.68 12.18 -11.09
N ASN A 21 -0.68 13.50 -10.92
CA ASN A 21 0.28 14.39 -11.58
C ASN A 21 1.73 14.07 -11.21
N LYS A 22 2.01 13.79 -9.93
CA LYS A 22 3.35 13.43 -9.46
C LYS A 22 3.82 12.10 -10.05
N ALA A 23 2.94 11.10 -10.10
CA ALA A 23 3.24 9.80 -10.68
C ALA A 23 3.52 9.91 -12.19
N GLU A 24 2.69 10.64 -12.93
CA GLU A 24 2.89 10.90 -14.36
C GLU A 24 4.23 11.59 -14.63
N ALA A 25 4.55 12.65 -13.89
CA ALA A 25 5.80 13.38 -14.04
C ALA A 25 7.04 12.54 -13.71
N TYR A 26 6.93 11.60 -12.76
CA TYR A 26 8.01 10.68 -12.42
C TYR A 26 8.23 9.62 -13.50
N LEU A 27 7.16 8.94 -13.94
CA LEU A 27 7.25 7.89 -14.95
C LEU A 27 7.71 8.41 -16.32
N ALA A 28 7.31 9.63 -16.67
CA ALA A 28 7.75 10.29 -17.90
C ALA A 28 9.28 10.50 -17.97
N GLN A 29 9.99 10.56 -16.84
CA GLN A 29 11.46 10.65 -16.83
C GLN A 29 12.13 9.39 -17.41
N TYR A 30 11.39 8.28 -17.45
CA TYR A 30 11.84 6.99 -17.95
C TYR A 30 11.13 6.57 -19.24
N ASP A 31 10.36 7.47 -19.88
CA ASP A 31 9.54 7.19 -21.06
C ASP A 31 8.47 6.10 -20.81
N ILE A 32 7.98 5.99 -19.56
CA ILE A 32 6.97 5.02 -19.17
C ILE A 32 5.61 5.72 -18.98
N SER A 33 4.55 5.16 -19.56
CA SER A 33 3.18 5.64 -19.33
C SER A 33 2.58 5.03 -18.06
N VAL A 34 1.58 5.69 -17.48
CA VAL A 34 0.82 5.15 -16.33
C VAL A 34 0.17 3.80 -16.67
N SER A 35 -0.34 3.65 -17.90
CA SER A 35 -0.94 2.39 -18.36
C SER A 35 0.07 1.24 -18.41
N ASP A 36 1.29 1.50 -18.87
CA ASP A 36 2.34 0.47 -18.95
C ASP A 36 2.78 0.06 -17.55
N TYR A 37 2.97 1.04 -16.67
CA TYR A 37 3.31 0.80 -15.27
C TYR A 37 2.25 -0.04 -14.56
N LEU A 38 0.96 0.28 -14.73
CA LEU A 38 -0.13 -0.49 -14.13
C LEU A 38 -0.22 -1.91 -14.70
N SER A 39 0.01 -2.09 -16.00
CA SER A 39 -0.01 -3.39 -16.66
C SER A 39 1.14 -4.29 -16.19
N ASP A 40 2.33 -3.73 -16.03
CA ASP A 40 3.50 -4.41 -15.44
C ASP A 40 3.25 -4.79 -13.97
N ALA A 41 2.71 -3.87 -13.18
CA ALA A 41 2.37 -4.14 -11.78
C ALA A 41 1.35 -5.30 -11.64
N LEU A 42 0.33 -5.34 -12.49
CA LEU A 42 -0.64 -6.43 -12.52
C LEU A 42 -0.01 -7.76 -12.98
N THR A 43 0.91 -7.72 -13.94
CA THR A 43 1.68 -8.90 -14.39
C THR A 43 2.52 -9.47 -13.25
N LYS A 44 3.27 -8.62 -12.57
CA LYS A 44 4.06 -9.00 -11.39
C LYS A 44 3.19 -9.58 -10.29
N ALA A 45 2.01 -9.00 -10.05
CA ALA A 45 1.08 -9.51 -9.04
C ALA A 45 0.57 -10.91 -9.41
N ALA A 46 0.21 -11.14 -10.68
CA ALA A 46 -0.24 -12.44 -11.17
C ALA A 46 0.85 -13.52 -11.09
N ASN A 47 2.12 -13.13 -11.16
CA ASN A 47 3.28 -14.00 -11.04
C ASN A 47 3.81 -14.16 -9.61
N HIS A 48 3.13 -13.59 -8.60
CA HIS A 48 3.58 -13.57 -7.20
C HIS A 48 4.92 -12.85 -6.97
N GLU A 49 5.28 -11.93 -7.86
CA GLU A 49 6.51 -11.11 -7.79
C GLU A 49 6.30 -9.83 -6.97
N VAL A 50 5.05 -9.53 -6.61
CA VAL A 50 4.72 -8.41 -5.72
C VAL A 50 4.87 -8.85 -4.27
N LYS A 51 5.82 -8.23 -3.56
CA LYS A 51 5.84 -8.30 -2.10
C LYS A 51 4.66 -7.49 -1.57
N ILE A 52 3.64 -8.17 -1.08
CA ILE A 52 2.63 -7.53 -0.26
C ILE A 52 3.35 -7.12 1.02
N ILE A 53 3.59 -5.82 1.18
CA ILE A 53 4.08 -5.29 2.45
C ILE A 53 2.94 -5.53 3.42
N ASN A 54 3.09 -6.56 4.26
CA ASN A 54 2.25 -6.70 5.42
C ASN A 54 2.52 -5.46 6.28
N TYR A 55 1.51 -4.64 6.51
CA TYR A 55 1.66 -3.42 7.29
C TYR A 55 2.19 -3.68 8.71
N LEU A 56 2.11 -4.93 9.20
CA LEU A 56 2.67 -5.37 10.46
C LEU A 56 4.17 -5.72 10.42
N ASP A 57 4.75 -5.84 9.22
CA ASP A 57 6.15 -6.19 9.00
C ASP A 57 6.99 -4.97 8.58
N THR A 58 6.44 -3.74 8.66
CA THR A 58 7.26 -2.54 8.47
C THR A 58 8.21 -2.37 9.66
N PRO A 59 9.38 -1.74 9.48
CA PRO A 59 10.31 -1.47 10.58
C PRO A 59 9.62 -0.78 11.78
N GLU A 60 8.73 0.17 11.49
CA GLU A 60 7.96 0.92 12.48
C GLU A 60 6.98 0.02 13.25
N ALA A 61 6.28 -0.88 12.56
CA ALA A 61 5.35 -1.82 13.19
C ALA A 61 6.06 -2.86 14.06
N LEU A 62 7.23 -3.33 13.62
CA LEU A 62 8.08 -4.25 14.39
C LEU A 62 8.66 -3.57 15.64
N GLU A 63 9.05 -2.30 15.53
CA GLU A 63 9.51 -1.48 16.65
C GLU A 63 8.40 -1.23 17.67
N ALA A 64 7.22 -0.80 17.22
CA ALA A 64 6.06 -0.61 18.10
C ALA A 64 5.65 -1.91 18.82
N LYS A 65 5.74 -3.06 18.14
CA LYS A 65 5.51 -4.37 18.77
C LYS A 65 6.55 -4.66 19.86
N ARG A 66 7.83 -4.38 19.61
CA ARG A 66 8.91 -4.57 20.59
C ARG A 66 8.70 -3.69 21.82
N GLU A 67 8.32 -2.42 21.64
CA GLU A 67 8.03 -1.49 22.74
C GLU A 67 6.84 -1.97 23.58
N ALA A 68 5.78 -2.47 22.93
CA ALA A 68 4.63 -3.05 23.63
C ALA A 68 5.00 -4.32 24.43
N GLU A 69 5.82 -5.21 23.85
CA GLU A 69 6.31 -6.43 24.52
C GLU A 69 7.27 -6.12 25.69
N ALA A 70 8.04 -5.03 25.59
CA ALA A 70 8.92 -4.55 26.64
C ALA A 70 8.18 -3.78 27.76
N GLY A 71 6.88 -3.47 27.57
CA GLY A 71 6.10 -2.68 28.52
C GLY A 71 6.47 -1.19 28.52
N GLU A 72 7.09 -0.70 27.43
CA GLU A 72 7.52 0.69 27.27
C GLU A 72 6.39 1.59 26.73
N GLY A 73 5.25 1.01 26.37
CA GLY A 73 4.05 1.74 25.94
C GLY A 73 3.36 2.49 27.09
N LYS A 74 2.61 3.54 26.75
CA LYS A 74 1.70 4.20 27.69
C LYS A 74 0.62 3.22 28.14
N THR A 75 0.48 3.08 29.46
CA THR A 75 -0.66 2.39 30.07
C THR A 75 -1.70 3.43 30.46
N TYR A 76 -2.97 3.11 30.25
CA TYR A 76 -4.09 3.96 30.64
C TYR A 76 -4.94 3.22 31.67
N ASP A 77 -5.30 3.89 32.75
CA ASP A 77 -6.12 3.31 33.82
C ASP A 77 -7.62 3.29 33.45
N SER A 78 -8.02 3.99 32.38
CA SER A 78 -9.40 4.01 31.90
C SER A 78 -9.53 4.30 30.40
N LEU A 79 -10.67 3.89 29.82
CA LEU A 79 -11.01 4.19 28.42
C LEU A 79 -11.20 5.69 28.17
N GLU A 80 -11.67 6.46 29.16
CA GLU A 80 -11.83 7.91 29.06
C GLU A 80 -10.48 8.64 28.93
N GLU A 81 -9.47 8.16 29.64
CA GLU A 81 -8.11 8.72 29.57
C GLU A 81 -7.45 8.43 28.21
N LEU A 82 -7.59 7.19 27.73
CA LEU A 82 -7.15 6.82 26.38
C LEU A 82 -7.86 7.68 25.31
N TRP A 83 -9.17 7.86 25.42
CA TRP A 83 -9.95 8.62 24.45
C TRP A 83 -9.56 10.10 24.40
N LYS A 84 -9.16 10.67 25.55
CA LYS A 84 -8.65 12.04 25.63
C LYS A 84 -7.29 12.16 24.93
N ASP A 85 -6.33 11.29 25.23
CA ASP A 85 -4.97 11.33 24.65
C ASP A 85 -4.97 11.11 23.12
N LEU A 86 -5.95 10.39 22.58
CA LEU A 86 -6.09 10.16 21.13
C LEU A 86 -6.76 11.32 20.35
N ASN A 87 -7.47 12.23 21.04
CA ASN A 87 -8.25 13.31 20.43
C ASN A 87 -7.80 14.72 20.84
N ASP A 88 -6.78 14.84 21.70
CA ASP A 88 -5.99 16.07 21.91
C ASP A 88 -4.99 16.28 20.76
#